data_AF-A0A3E0W425-F1
#
_entry.id   AF-A0A3E0W425-F1
#
_cell.length_a   1.000
_cell.length_b   1.000
_cell.length_c   1.000
_cell.angle_alpha   90.00
_cell.angle_beta   90.00
_cell.angle_gamma   90.00
#
_symmetry.space_group_name_H-M   'P 1'
#
loop_
_entity.id
_entity.type
_entity.pdbx_description
1 polymer ?
#
loop_
_entity_poly.entity_id
_entity_poly.type
_entity_poly.pdbx_seq_one_letter_code
_entity_poly.pdbx_strand_id
1 'polypeptide(L)'
;MARLRQTPDPDHRQHVLQRGETRPEHLSGDHDRGGVECGAHRGLLHHRQHLRLRRRRGRLDLRHRSNLRPGHRRRGQPVERGPYGRTALSVHHLLRHRGRGQPRRQRRDQDVRESIVTETGTVAEVRRIIAEGDLHTVFQPIVDLETRSVVAYEALSRGPAGSSAEMPDTLFRVASEVGLTAALDQACVAESLRAGHRAGIVEPLSLFVNVEAQALDLFADLLPISLVVVVEITERDLLDDLGMLLRSVSRLRASGLKIAMDDVGSNPASLAVLPLVRPDIIKLDMSLLQNQPSRHTARIMDAVSTYQEEFGAVVVAEGVETEQHISQALALGATLGQGYLFGRPSDLAPEASPPGVQVRSDVAETRPAATPFSIAAQFRTPTTSTRPLLVQTSMLLEARALDGDSSMVVLSTFRDDEDFDDDLRARYTTLASRSSLVAVFLQDRFGTLPAMDGIDRLEVRAFAASDPLRAEWSMIVLSGTYSAMLTAREVSRPDGPGLFEYILTHDREIVTRGALALAVRL
;
A
#
# COMPACT_ATOMS: atom_id res chain seq x y z
N MET A 1 4.00 -8.82 57.72
CA MET A 1 4.54 -9.94 58.53
C MET A 1 5.29 -10.87 57.56
N ALA A 2 6.52 -10.52 57.14
CA ALA A 2 7.82 -11.05 57.63
C ALA A 2 8.03 -12.55 57.28
N ARG A 3 9.08 -13.09 56.60
CA ARG A 3 10.44 -12.72 56.10
C ARG A 3 10.83 -13.79 55.02
N LEU A 4 11.45 -13.49 53.86
CA LEU A 4 12.92 -13.52 53.55
C LEU A 4 13.65 -14.78 54.09
N ARG A 5 14.39 -15.65 53.37
CA ARG A 5 15.44 -15.61 52.29
C ARG A 5 15.67 -17.10 51.87
N GLN A 6 16.30 -17.53 50.77
CA GLN A 6 17.68 -17.30 50.30
C GLN A 6 17.91 -18.14 49.00
N THR A 7 18.72 -17.62 48.08
CA THR A 7 19.28 -18.26 46.87
C THR A 7 20.38 -19.29 47.20
N PRO A 8 20.78 -20.12 46.21
CA PRO A 8 22.21 -20.12 45.85
C PRO A 8 22.51 -20.26 44.35
N ASP A 9 23.70 -19.79 43.98
CA ASP A 9 24.45 -19.96 42.72
C ASP A 9 25.95 -20.10 43.13
N PRO A 10 26.90 -20.30 42.20
CA PRO A 10 27.29 -21.49 41.43
C PRO A 10 28.62 -22.09 41.92
N ASP A 11 28.97 -23.33 41.53
CA ASP A 11 30.38 -23.65 41.24
C ASP A 11 30.57 -24.97 40.46
N HIS A 12 31.38 -24.92 39.40
CA HIS A 12 32.50 -25.84 39.10
C HIS A 12 32.85 -25.92 37.61
N ARG A 13 34.04 -25.39 37.27
CA ARG A 13 34.97 -25.94 36.26
C ARG A 13 36.33 -25.25 36.39
N GLN A 14 37.40 -25.99 36.72
CA GLN A 14 38.70 -25.95 36.01
C GLN A 14 39.80 -26.88 36.60
N HIS A 15 40.77 -27.17 35.72
CA HIS A 15 42.07 -27.89 35.82
C HIS A 15 42.00 -29.42 35.58
N VAL A 16 42.80 -30.03 34.68
CA VAL A 16 44.29 -30.06 34.61
C VAL A 16 44.84 -30.31 33.18
N LEU A 17 46.08 -29.83 32.96
CA LEU A 17 47.00 -29.93 31.80
C LEU A 17 47.60 -31.33 31.53
N GLN A 18 48.01 -31.63 30.29
CA GLN A 18 49.31 -32.26 29.99
C GLN A 18 49.79 -32.04 28.54
N ARG A 19 51.12 -31.92 28.38
CA ARG A 19 51.92 -31.58 27.19
C ARG A 19 52.50 -32.84 26.51
N GLY A 20 52.97 -32.68 25.26
CA GLY A 20 54.01 -33.47 24.58
C GLY A 20 53.99 -33.19 23.07
N GLU A 21 54.70 -32.18 22.55
CA GLU A 21 56.07 -32.22 21.98
C GLU A 21 56.35 -33.32 20.94
N THR A 22 56.54 -32.93 19.67
CA THR A 22 57.74 -33.22 18.85
C THR A 22 57.78 -32.34 17.59
N ARG A 23 58.98 -31.83 17.27
CA ARG A 23 59.44 -31.03 16.11
C ARG A 23 60.58 -31.86 15.44
N PRO A 24 61.29 -31.40 14.38
CA PRO A 24 60.93 -31.14 12.98
C PRO A 24 61.94 -31.84 12.00
N GLU A 25 61.88 -31.59 10.67
CA GLU A 25 62.99 -31.58 9.68
C GLU A 25 62.37 -31.45 8.26
N HIS A 26 62.49 -30.34 7.52
CA HIS A 26 63.58 -29.80 6.67
C HIS A 26 63.98 -30.63 5.44
N LEU A 27 63.87 -30.01 4.25
CA LEU A 27 64.89 -29.82 3.17
C LEU A 27 64.17 -29.26 1.91
N SER A 28 64.35 -27.98 1.58
CA SER A 28 65.30 -27.42 0.58
C SER A 28 64.92 -27.79 -0.86
N GLY A 29 64.48 -26.88 -1.72
CA GLY A 29 65.24 -25.82 -2.42
C GLY A 29 64.67 -25.76 -3.85
N ASP A 30 64.90 -24.80 -4.74
CA ASP A 30 65.68 -23.56 -4.72
C ASP A 30 65.34 -22.81 -6.04
N HIS A 31 65.38 -21.47 -6.01
CA HIS A 31 65.74 -20.53 -7.10
C HIS A 31 65.02 -20.59 -8.48
N ASP A 32 64.70 -19.51 -9.20
CA ASP A 32 65.43 -18.25 -9.35
C ASP A 32 64.58 -17.13 -10.00
N ARG A 33 64.91 -15.88 -9.58
CA ARG A 33 65.01 -14.55 -10.24
C ARG A 33 64.37 -14.32 -11.63
N GLY A 34 63.89 -13.13 -12.00
CA GLY A 34 64.06 -11.74 -11.55
C GLY A 34 63.36 -10.85 -12.59
N GLY A 35 62.87 -9.66 -12.25
CA GLY A 35 63.64 -8.45 -12.47
C GLY A 35 62.85 -7.41 -13.29
N VAL A 36 62.49 -6.35 -12.58
CA VAL A 36 62.15 -4.98 -12.99
C VAL A 36 62.66 -4.53 -14.38
N GLU A 37 61.81 -3.89 -15.19
CA GLU A 37 62.12 -2.58 -15.80
C GLU A 37 60.90 -1.84 -16.39
N CYS A 38 60.99 -0.51 -16.28
CA CYS A 38 60.05 0.53 -16.72
C CYS A 38 59.87 0.60 -18.25
N GLY A 39 58.69 1.02 -18.69
CA GLY A 39 58.47 1.50 -20.07
C GLY A 39 57.04 1.92 -20.34
N ALA A 40 56.82 3.23 -20.47
CA ALA A 40 55.53 3.87 -20.70
C ALA A 40 54.85 3.43 -22.01
N HIS A 41 53.50 3.37 -22.02
CA HIS A 41 52.72 3.83 -23.18
C HIS A 41 51.28 4.23 -22.83
N ARG A 42 50.94 5.44 -23.31
CA ARG A 42 49.63 6.12 -23.31
C ARG A 42 48.55 5.35 -24.08
N GLY A 43 47.28 5.55 -23.70
CA GLY A 43 46.15 5.25 -24.57
C GLY A 43 44.77 5.48 -23.96
N LEU A 44 44.39 6.75 -23.74
CA LEU A 44 43.02 7.19 -23.44
C LEU A 44 42.12 7.06 -24.69
N LEU A 45 40.90 6.55 -24.54
CA LEU A 45 39.81 6.72 -25.51
C LEU A 45 38.56 7.27 -24.82
N HIS A 46 38.36 8.57 -24.96
CA HIS A 46 37.09 9.28 -24.73
C HIS A 46 36.22 9.18 -25.98
N HIS A 47 34.96 8.79 -25.84
CA HIS A 47 33.94 8.92 -26.88
C HIS A 47 33.10 10.19 -26.63
N ARG A 48 33.36 11.26 -27.39
CA ARG A 48 32.55 12.48 -27.47
C ARG A 48 31.85 12.50 -28.83
N GLN A 49 30.51 12.45 -28.83
CA GLN A 49 29.72 12.78 -30.03
C GLN A 49 29.16 14.19 -29.91
N HIS A 50 29.49 15.00 -30.92
CA HIS A 50 29.05 16.38 -31.10
C HIS A 50 27.66 16.43 -31.75
N LEU A 51 26.70 17.15 -31.15
CA LEU A 51 25.50 17.63 -31.82
C LEU A 51 25.67 19.11 -32.19
N ARG A 52 25.69 19.39 -33.51
CA ARG A 52 25.75 20.73 -34.08
C ARG A 52 24.37 21.36 -34.14
N LEU A 53 24.25 22.54 -33.54
CA LEU A 53 23.15 23.49 -33.72
C LEU A 53 23.14 24.07 -35.15
N ARG A 54 21.99 24.08 -35.80
CA ARG A 54 21.69 24.99 -36.93
C ARG A 54 20.38 25.73 -36.67
N ARG A 55 20.49 27.04 -36.46
CA ARG A 55 19.39 28.01 -36.56
C ARG A 55 19.01 28.20 -38.03
N ARG A 56 17.71 28.26 -38.35
CA ARG A 56 17.19 29.16 -39.40
C ARG A 56 15.76 29.62 -39.07
N ARG A 57 15.55 30.91 -39.31
CA ARG A 57 14.35 31.72 -39.10
C ARG A 57 13.28 31.45 -40.16
N GLY A 58 12.00 31.65 -39.81
CA GLY A 58 11.11 32.49 -40.62
C GLY A 58 9.77 31.90 -41.12
N ARG A 59 8.69 32.52 -40.59
CA ARG A 59 7.38 32.84 -41.21
C ARG A 59 6.30 31.75 -41.43
N LEU A 60 5.24 31.90 -40.61
CA LEU A 60 3.81 31.97 -40.93
C LEU A 60 3.39 31.68 -42.38
N ASP A 61 2.43 30.76 -42.56
CA ASP A 61 1.14 31.13 -43.17
C ASP A 61 0.00 30.17 -42.81
N LEU A 62 -1.17 30.76 -42.59
CA LEU A 62 -2.47 30.11 -42.40
C LEU A 62 -3.00 29.58 -43.74
N ARG A 63 -3.69 28.44 -43.75
CA ARG A 63 -4.88 28.21 -44.59
C ARG A 63 -5.61 26.90 -44.27
N HIS A 64 -6.90 27.06 -43.95
CA HIS A 64 -7.96 26.08 -44.10
C HIS A 64 -7.89 25.30 -45.41
N ARG A 65 -8.25 24.01 -45.38
CA ARG A 65 -9.30 23.45 -46.25
C ARG A 65 -9.79 22.08 -45.79
N SER A 66 -11.10 22.06 -45.53
CA SER A 66 -11.99 20.91 -45.51
C SER A 66 -12.01 20.16 -46.84
N ASN A 67 -12.21 18.83 -46.80
CA ASN A 67 -13.18 18.07 -47.60
C ASN A 67 -12.87 16.56 -47.54
N LEU A 68 -13.64 15.82 -46.74
CA LEU A 68 -13.79 14.37 -46.89
C LEU A 68 -15.15 14.09 -47.54
N ARG A 69 -15.12 13.44 -48.70
CA ARG A 69 -16.29 12.81 -49.34
C ARG A 69 -16.40 11.33 -48.91
N PRO A 70 -17.61 10.74 -48.91
CA PRO A 70 -17.87 9.42 -48.34
C PRO A 70 -17.93 8.31 -49.41
N GLY A 71 -17.72 7.06 -48.99
CA GLY A 71 -18.14 5.90 -49.77
C GLY A 71 -17.43 4.59 -49.38
N HIS A 72 -18.14 3.67 -48.72
CA HIS A 72 -18.68 2.47 -49.35
C HIS A 72 -19.14 1.43 -48.32
N ARG A 73 -20.39 0.97 -48.50
CA ARG A 73 -20.96 -0.23 -47.89
C ARG A 73 -20.37 -1.49 -48.55
N ARG A 74 -20.11 -2.53 -47.76
CA ARG A 74 -20.19 -3.93 -48.19
C ARG A 74 -20.95 -4.76 -47.14
N ARG A 75 -21.79 -5.67 -47.65
CA ARG A 75 -22.67 -6.62 -46.94
C ARG A 75 -22.05 -8.03 -46.93
N GLY A 76 -22.48 -8.85 -45.95
CA GLY A 76 -22.45 -10.33 -45.93
C GLY A 76 -21.48 -10.87 -44.87
N GLN A 77 -21.78 -11.87 -44.03
CA GLN A 77 -22.92 -12.77 -43.80
C GLN A 77 -22.74 -13.38 -42.36
N PRO A 78 -23.69 -14.15 -41.80
CA PRO A 78 -23.85 -14.36 -40.35
C PRO A 78 -23.02 -15.54 -39.78
N VAL A 79 -22.60 -15.45 -38.52
CA VAL A 79 -22.04 -16.56 -37.75
C VAL A 79 -22.96 -16.85 -36.56
N GLU A 80 -23.31 -18.13 -36.45
CA GLU A 80 -24.18 -18.75 -35.45
C GLU A 80 -23.71 -18.47 -34.01
N ARG A 81 -24.66 -18.24 -33.09
CA ARG A 81 -24.42 -18.17 -31.65
C ARG A 81 -25.12 -19.34 -30.97
N GLY A 82 -24.34 -20.26 -30.40
CA GLY A 82 -24.79 -21.17 -29.35
C GLY A 82 -24.68 -20.53 -27.95
N PRO A 83 -25.40 -21.04 -26.93
CA PRO A 83 -25.52 -20.43 -25.61
C PRO A 83 -24.51 -21.02 -24.59
N TYR A 84 -24.45 -20.41 -23.39
CA TYR A 84 -23.60 -20.72 -22.22
C TYR A 84 -22.17 -20.12 -22.27
N GLY A 85 -21.61 -19.51 -21.22
CA GLY A 85 -21.98 -19.49 -19.81
C GLY A 85 -21.55 -18.19 -19.11
N ARG A 86 -22.21 -17.94 -17.97
CA ARG A 86 -22.04 -16.77 -17.10
C ARG A 86 -20.67 -16.82 -16.42
N THR A 87 -19.90 -15.76 -16.60
CA THR A 87 -18.66 -15.47 -15.88
C THR A 87 -18.98 -14.98 -14.48
N ALA A 88 -18.33 -15.57 -13.46
CA ALA A 88 -18.22 -15.00 -12.14
C ALA A 88 -17.11 -13.94 -12.23
N LEU A 89 -17.51 -12.68 -12.18
CA LEU A 89 -16.63 -11.52 -12.14
C LEU A 89 -16.24 -11.29 -10.67
N SER A 90 -15.00 -10.90 -10.40
CA SER A 90 -14.70 -10.12 -9.21
C SER A 90 -15.42 -8.77 -9.34
N VAL A 91 -16.26 -8.47 -8.36
CA VAL A 91 -17.31 -7.45 -8.48
C VAL A 91 -16.88 -6.21 -7.72
N HIS A 92 -16.38 -5.19 -8.43
CA HIS A 92 -16.66 -3.79 -8.09
C HIS A 92 -16.63 -2.89 -9.34
N HIS A 93 -17.74 -2.17 -9.55
CA HIS A 93 -17.95 -0.98 -10.41
C HIS A 93 -18.49 -1.08 -11.87
N LEU A 94 -19.83 -0.95 -11.95
CA LEU A 94 -20.69 0.02 -12.68
C LEU A 94 -21.12 -0.11 -14.17
N LEU A 95 -22.46 -0.09 -14.28
CA LEU A 95 -23.35 0.06 -15.44
C LEU A 95 -23.54 1.52 -15.89
N ARG A 96 -23.74 1.77 -17.20
CA ARG A 96 -24.57 2.89 -17.71
C ARG A 96 -25.40 2.50 -18.95
N HIS A 97 -26.72 2.64 -18.83
CA HIS A 97 -27.73 2.41 -19.87
C HIS A 97 -27.96 3.62 -20.79
N ARG A 98 -28.35 3.36 -22.06
CA ARG A 98 -29.21 4.25 -22.85
C ARG A 98 -30.31 3.44 -23.57
N GLY A 99 -31.57 3.73 -23.26
CA GLY A 99 -32.75 3.21 -23.96
C GLY A 99 -33.77 4.31 -24.26
N ARG A 100 -34.30 4.30 -25.49
CA ARG A 100 -35.56 4.95 -25.94
C ARG A 100 -36.63 3.84 -25.94
N GLY A 101 -37.93 3.96 -25.64
CA GLY A 101 -38.87 4.98 -25.17
C GLY A 101 -40.30 4.40 -25.25
N GLN A 102 -41.20 4.79 -24.32
CA GLN A 102 -42.67 4.55 -24.15
C GLN A 102 -43.17 3.30 -23.35
N PRO A 103 -44.37 3.33 -22.72
CA PRO A 103 -45.07 4.38 -21.95
C PRO A 103 -45.25 4.00 -20.44
N ARG A 104 -45.26 4.99 -19.53
CA ARG A 104 -44.54 4.92 -18.24
C ARG A 104 -45.30 5.22 -16.93
N ARG A 105 -46.64 5.19 -16.86
CA ARG A 105 -47.34 5.70 -15.65
C ARG A 105 -47.92 4.69 -14.65
N GLN A 106 -48.41 3.51 -15.06
CA GLN A 106 -48.96 2.54 -14.08
C GLN A 106 -47.96 1.49 -13.58
N ARG A 107 -46.99 1.09 -14.41
CA ARG A 107 -45.89 0.20 -13.97
C ARG A 107 -44.98 0.88 -12.94
N ARG A 108 -44.79 2.19 -13.05
CA ARG A 108 -43.84 2.94 -12.21
C ARG A 108 -44.23 2.96 -10.73
N ASP A 109 -45.52 2.99 -10.40
CA ASP A 109 -45.96 3.01 -9.00
C ASP A 109 -45.94 1.61 -8.36
N GLN A 110 -46.11 0.56 -9.16
CA GLN A 110 -46.02 -0.83 -8.71
C GLN A 110 -44.56 -1.29 -8.60
N ASP A 111 -43.72 -0.93 -9.58
CA ASP A 111 -42.26 -1.15 -9.56
C ASP A 111 -41.62 -0.42 -8.37
N VAL A 112 -42.07 0.80 -8.03
CA VAL A 112 -41.57 1.56 -6.88
C VAL A 112 -42.01 0.93 -5.55
N ARG A 113 -43.26 0.47 -5.43
CA ARG A 113 -43.74 -0.21 -4.20
C ARG A 113 -43.06 -1.56 -4.00
N GLU A 114 -42.86 -2.33 -5.07
CA GLU A 114 -42.16 -3.61 -5.01
C GLU A 114 -40.68 -3.41 -4.67
N SER A 115 -40.01 -2.43 -5.27
CA SER A 115 -38.63 -2.06 -4.93
C SER A 115 -38.48 -1.65 -3.45
N ILE A 116 -39.39 -0.82 -2.91
CA ILE A 116 -39.35 -0.37 -1.51
C ILE A 116 -39.58 -1.54 -0.53
N VAL A 117 -40.49 -2.47 -0.86
CA VAL A 117 -40.77 -3.64 0.00
C VAL A 117 -39.60 -4.63 -0.01
N THR A 118 -38.98 -4.87 -1.18
CA THR A 118 -37.79 -5.71 -1.30
C THR A 118 -36.60 -5.10 -0.55
N GLU A 119 -36.39 -3.79 -0.67
CA GLU A 119 -35.31 -3.06 -0.02
C GLU A 119 -35.46 -3.04 1.52
N THR A 120 -36.70 -2.87 2.02
CA THR A 120 -37.00 -2.97 3.46
C THR A 120 -36.83 -4.40 3.99
N GLY A 121 -37.18 -5.40 3.19
CA GLY A 121 -37.00 -6.82 3.53
C GLY A 121 -35.53 -7.21 3.67
N THR A 122 -34.68 -6.78 2.75
CA THR A 122 -33.24 -7.05 2.79
C THR A 122 -32.55 -6.37 3.98
N VAL A 123 -32.95 -5.14 4.35
CA VAL A 123 -32.41 -4.48 5.57
C VAL A 123 -32.72 -5.28 6.84
N ALA A 124 -33.97 -5.73 6.99
CA ALA A 124 -34.37 -6.54 8.14
C ALA A 124 -33.62 -7.89 8.17
N GLU A 125 -33.41 -8.50 6.99
CA GLU A 125 -32.62 -9.72 6.83
C GLU A 125 -31.16 -9.52 7.27
N VAL A 126 -30.48 -8.46 6.83
CA VAL A 126 -29.08 -8.18 7.22
C VAL A 126 -28.96 -7.93 8.73
N ARG A 127 -29.90 -7.19 9.34
CA ARG A 127 -29.92 -7.02 10.80
C ARG A 127 -30.04 -8.34 11.54
N ARG A 128 -30.90 -9.24 11.06
CA ARG A 128 -31.07 -10.57 11.63
C ARG A 128 -29.80 -11.40 11.47
N ILE A 129 -29.19 -11.42 10.28
CA ILE A 129 -27.94 -12.14 9.98
C ILE A 129 -26.84 -11.73 10.98
N ILE A 130 -26.65 -10.43 11.19
CA ILE A 130 -25.65 -9.91 12.12
C ILE A 130 -26.00 -10.30 13.58
N ALA A 131 -27.26 -10.14 13.99
CA ALA A 131 -27.69 -10.41 15.36
C ALA A 131 -27.64 -11.90 15.74
N GLU A 132 -27.96 -12.79 14.79
CA GLU A 132 -27.99 -14.24 14.98
C GLU A 132 -26.65 -14.92 14.63
N GLY A 133 -25.74 -14.20 13.97
CA GLY A 133 -24.49 -14.76 13.46
C GLY A 133 -24.71 -15.77 12.33
N ASP A 134 -25.74 -15.57 11.51
CA ASP A 134 -26.16 -16.46 10.41
C ASP A 134 -25.26 -16.24 9.16
N LEU A 135 -23.95 -16.34 9.40
CA LEU A 135 -22.88 -16.22 8.42
C LEU A 135 -22.17 -17.57 8.31
N HIS A 136 -21.64 -17.85 7.13
CA HIS A 136 -20.72 -18.97 6.94
C HIS A 136 -19.49 -18.51 6.15
N THR A 137 -18.38 -19.21 6.34
CA THR A 137 -17.12 -18.93 5.68
C THR A 137 -16.79 -20.05 4.71
N VAL A 138 -16.45 -19.68 3.49
CA VAL A 138 -15.83 -20.57 2.50
C VAL A 138 -14.36 -20.21 2.34
N PHE A 139 -13.53 -21.17 1.94
CA PHE A 139 -12.09 -21.00 1.81
C PHE A 139 -11.64 -21.09 0.36
N GLN A 140 -10.77 -20.18 -0.07
CA GLN A 140 -10.10 -20.28 -1.35
C GLN A 140 -8.59 -20.51 -1.16
N PRO A 141 -7.98 -21.51 -1.82
CA PRO A 141 -6.56 -21.80 -1.65
C PRO A 141 -5.67 -20.73 -2.28
N ILE A 142 -4.61 -20.38 -1.56
CA ILE A 142 -3.45 -19.64 -2.05
C ILE A 142 -2.29 -20.64 -2.17
N VAL A 143 -1.69 -20.70 -3.35
CA VAL A 143 -0.66 -21.69 -3.69
C VAL A 143 0.67 -21.04 -3.98
N ASP A 144 1.75 -21.78 -3.75
CA ASP A 144 3.06 -21.47 -4.30
C ASP A 144 3.05 -21.74 -5.82
N LEU A 145 3.44 -20.74 -6.62
CA LEU A 145 3.31 -20.80 -8.09
C LEU A 145 4.29 -21.80 -8.74
N GLU A 146 5.38 -22.13 -8.07
CA GLU A 146 6.40 -23.05 -8.58
C GLU A 146 6.02 -24.51 -8.29
N THR A 147 5.72 -24.80 -7.02
CA THR A 147 5.41 -26.15 -6.51
C THR A 147 3.95 -26.54 -6.65
N ARG A 148 3.06 -25.55 -6.82
CA ARG A 148 1.58 -25.69 -6.82
C ARG A 148 1.00 -26.17 -5.50
N SER A 149 1.79 -26.16 -4.44
CA SER A 149 1.32 -26.58 -3.14
C SER A 149 0.53 -25.48 -2.45
N VAL A 150 -0.52 -25.86 -1.72
CA VAL A 150 -1.30 -24.91 -0.93
C VAL A 150 -0.49 -24.47 0.30
N VAL A 151 -0.38 -23.16 0.49
CA VAL A 151 0.39 -22.53 1.59
C VAL A 151 -0.50 -21.71 2.53
N ALA A 152 -1.67 -21.30 2.06
CA ALA A 152 -2.63 -20.52 2.82
C ALA A 152 -4.04 -20.64 2.24
N TYR A 153 -5.00 -20.10 2.98
CA TYR A 153 -6.39 -19.95 2.52
C TYR A 153 -6.88 -18.54 2.82
N GLU A 154 -7.65 -17.98 1.90
CA GLU A 154 -8.46 -16.81 2.18
C GLU A 154 -9.84 -17.24 2.70
N ALA A 155 -10.24 -16.66 3.83
CA ALA A 155 -11.57 -16.79 4.39
C ALA A 155 -12.53 -15.78 3.74
N LEU A 156 -13.55 -16.29 3.06
CA LEU A 156 -14.53 -15.50 2.34
C LEU A 156 -15.91 -15.67 2.99
N SER A 157 -16.42 -14.60 3.58
CA SER A 157 -17.71 -14.60 4.27
C SER A 157 -18.89 -14.66 3.29
N ARG A 158 -19.95 -15.36 3.68
CA ARG A 158 -21.20 -15.54 2.94
C ARG A 158 -22.37 -15.39 3.90
N GLY A 159 -23.43 -14.72 3.44
CA GLY A 159 -24.73 -14.77 4.09
C GLY A 159 -25.41 -16.13 3.90
N PRO A 160 -26.63 -16.32 4.41
CA PRO A 160 -27.34 -17.60 4.31
C PRO A 160 -27.54 -18.03 2.86
N ALA A 161 -27.31 -19.31 2.57
CA ALA A 161 -27.48 -19.85 1.22
C ALA A 161 -28.92 -19.67 0.71
N GLY A 162 -29.06 -19.17 -0.52
CA GLY A 162 -30.33 -18.85 -1.17
C GLY A 162 -31.00 -17.55 -0.69
N SER A 163 -30.40 -16.80 0.23
CA SER A 163 -30.91 -15.51 0.70
C SER A 163 -30.59 -14.36 -0.26
N SER A 164 -31.28 -13.22 -0.10
CA SER A 164 -30.96 -12.02 -0.89
C SER A 164 -29.59 -11.42 -0.55
N ALA A 165 -29.06 -11.76 0.62
CA ALA A 165 -27.79 -11.31 1.17
C ALA A 165 -26.71 -12.41 1.22
N GLU A 166 -26.84 -13.49 0.43
CA GLU A 166 -25.85 -14.58 0.38
C GLU A 166 -24.46 -14.08 -0.04
N MET A 167 -24.43 -13.22 -1.07
CA MET A 167 -23.18 -12.69 -1.61
C MET A 167 -22.70 -11.48 -0.79
N PRO A 168 -21.38 -11.39 -0.51
CA PRO A 168 -20.81 -10.33 0.32
C PRO A 168 -21.12 -8.92 -0.23
N ASP A 169 -21.14 -8.71 -1.54
CA ASP A 169 -21.44 -7.39 -2.13
C ASP A 169 -22.80 -6.84 -1.67
N THR A 170 -23.84 -7.69 -1.68
CA THR A 170 -25.17 -7.27 -1.23
C THR A 170 -25.19 -7.06 0.27
N LEU A 171 -24.54 -7.95 1.02
CA LEU A 171 -24.49 -7.92 2.48
C LEU A 171 -23.81 -6.63 2.99
N PHE A 172 -22.62 -6.31 2.49
CA PHE A 172 -21.86 -5.12 2.88
C PHE A 172 -22.47 -3.83 2.36
N ARG A 173 -23.01 -3.81 1.13
CA ARG A 173 -23.73 -2.64 0.60
C ARG A 173 -24.90 -2.27 1.50
N VAL A 174 -25.74 -3.25 1.85
CA VAL A 174 -26.91 -3.01 2.70
C VAL A 174 -26.50 -2.63 4.12
N ALA A 175 -25.46 -3.28 4.68
CA ALA A 175 -24.94 -2.91 6.00
C ALA A 175 -24.44 -1.46 6.02
N SER A 176 -23.73 -1.01 4.98
CA SER A 176 -23.27 0.38 4.84
C SER A 176 -24.44 1.37 4.78
N GLU A 177 -25.48 1.09 3.98
CA GLU A 177 -26.68 1.93 3.85
C GLU A 177 -27.41 2.16 5.18
N VAL A 178 -27.23 1.26 6.17
CA VAL A 178 -27.90 1.35 7.48
C VAL A 178 -26.93 1.52 8.66
N GLY A 179 -25.65 1.82 8.39
CA GLY A 179 -24.64 2.08 9.41
C GLY A 179 -24.26 0.88 10.27
N LEU A 180 -24.24 -0.32 9.71
CA LEU A 180 -23.92 -1.58 10.39
C LEU A 180 -22.63 -2.25 9.89
N THR A 181 -21.84 -1.58 9.05
CA THR A 181 -20.64 -2.18 8.43
C THR A 181 -19.67 -2.74 9.47
N ALA A 182 -19.33 -1.96 10.50
CA ALA A 182 -18.43 -2.40 11.57
C ALA A 182 -18.97 -3.62 12.34
N ALA A 183 -20.28 -3.70 12.58
CA ALA A 183 -20.90 -4.83 13.27
C ALA A 183 -20.91 -6.09 12.40
N LEU A 184 -21.15 -5.92 11.09
CA LEU A 184 -21.05 -7.01 10.13
C LEU A 184 -19.62 -7.53 10.02
N ASP A 185 -18.64 -6.63 9.89
CA ASP A 185 -17.24 -6.99 9.72
C ASP A 185 -16.71 -7.79 10.93
N GLN A 186 -17.05 -7.35 12.15
CA GLN A 186 -16.76 -8.11 13.38
C GLN A 186 -17.37 -9.53 13.36
N ALA A 187 -18.61 -9.67 12.88
CA ALA A 187 -19.26 -10.97 12.79
C ALA A 187 -18.59 -11.87 11.73
N CYS A 188 -18.24 -11.32 10.57
CA CYS A 188 -17.50 -11.98 9.48
C CYS A 188 -16.13 -12.48 9.95
N VAL A 189 -15.37 -11.63 10.64
CA VAL A 189 -14.07 -11.96 11.22
C VAL A 189 -14.21 -13.08 12.25
N ALA A 190 -15.12 -12.92 13.21
CA ALA A 190 -15.28 -13.90 14.28
C ALA A 190 -15.68 -15.27 13.72
N GLU A 191 -16.54 -15.30 12.71
CA GLU A 191 -16.90 -16.55 12.02
C GLU A 191 -15.73 -17.11 11.21
N SER A 192 -14.97 -16.27 10.48
CA SER A 192 -13.80 -16.71 9.70
C SER A 192 -12.74 -17.38 10.56
N LEU A 193 -12.44 -16.83 11.75
CA LEU A 193 -11.49 -17.43 12.69
C LEU A 193 -12.02 -18.78 13.24
N ARG A 194 -13.30 -18.85 13.62
CA ARG A 194 -13.91 -20.09 14.11
C ARG A 194 -13.95 -21.15 13.02
N ALA A 195 -14.35 -20.78 11.81
CA ALA A 195 -14.43 -21.67 10.66
C ALA A 195 -13.04 -22.18 10.27
N GLY A 196 -12.03 -21.31 10.23
CA GLY A 196 -10.65 -21.70 9.93
C GLY A 196 -10.09 -22.69 10.95
N HIS A 197 -10.36 -22.46 12.24
CA HIS A 197 -10.01 -23.40 13.29
C HIS A 197 -10.74 -24.76 13.14
N ARG A 198 -12.06 -24.75 12.87
CA ARG A 198 -12.84 -25.99 12.63
C ARG A 198 -12.38 -26.75 11.38
N ALA A 199 -11.92 -26.02 10.36
CA ALA A 199 -11.38 -26.58 9.12
C ALA A 199 -9.95 -27.12 9.27
N GLY A 200 -9.31 -26.97 10.44
CA GLY A 200 -7.95 -27.45 10.69
C GLY A 200 -6.87 -26.62 10.00
N ILE A 201 -7.17 -25.37 9.63
CA ILE A 201 -6.18 -24.43 9.11
C ILE A 201 -5.33 -23.99 10.31
N VAL A 202 -4.16 -24.61 10.48
CA VAL A 202 -3.23 -24.35 11.58
C VAL A 202 -1.82 -24.21 11.03
N GLU A 203 -0.88 -23.73 11.87
CA GLU A 203 0.53 -23.67 11.51
C GLU A 203 1.01 -25.02 10.91
N PRO A 204 1.68 -25.00 9.74
CA PRO A 204 2.32 -23.84 9.12
C PRO A 204 1.42 -23.02 8.18
N LEU A 205 0.17 -23.42 7.91
CA LEU A 205 -0.73 -22.70 7.01
C LEU A 205 -1.14 -21.35 7.57
N SER A 206 -1.27 -20.36 6.68
CA SER A 206 -1.83 -19.06 7.02
C SER A 206 -3.30 -18.95 6.64
N LEU A 207 -4.07 -18.23 7.46
CA LEU A 207 -5.45 -17.85 7.18
C LEU A 207 -5.48 -16.36 6.88
N PHE A 208 -5.88 -16.00 5.66
CA PHE A 208 -6.10 -14.62 5.27
C PHE A 208 -7.54 -14.23 5.61
N VAL A 209 -7.71 -13.09 6.28
CA VAL A 209 -9.00 -12.58 6.75
C VAL A 209 -9.14 -11.13 6.34
N ASN A 210 -10.20 -10.83 5.60
CA ASN A 210 -10.59 -9.48 5.24
C ASN A 210 -11.07 -8.73 6.49
N VAL A 211 -10.55 -7.51 6.70
CA VAL A 211 -10.99 -6.64 7.80
C VAL A 211 -11.05 -5.19 7.32
N GLU A 212 -12.14 -4.50 7.63
CA GLU A 212 -12.25 -3.06 7.42
C GLU A 212 -11.46 -2.29 8.49
N ALA A 213 -10.87 -1.15 8.11
CA ALA A 213 -9.99 -0.38 8.98
C ALA A 213 -10.61 -0.01 10.35
N GLN A 214 -11.94 0.14 10.39
CA GLN A 214 -12.73 0.49 11.57
C GLN A 214 -12.97 -0.66 12.55
N ALA A 215 -12.90 -1.93 12.09
CA ALA A 215 -13.15 -3.10 12.92
C ALA A 215 -11.86 -3.68 13.55
N LEU A 216 -10.70 -3.14 13.19
CA LEU A 216 -9.38 -3.62 13.58
C LEU A 216 -9.14 -3.61 15.11
N ASP A 217 -9.86 -2.77 15.86
CA ASP A 217 -9.67 -2.59 17.31
C ASP A 217 -10.15 -3.78 18.16
N LEU A 218 -10.92 -4.71 17.59
CA LEU A 218 -11.55 -5.82 18.32
C LEU A 218 -10.92 -7.18 18.03
N PHE A 219 -9.89 -7.19 17.19
CA PHE A 219 -9.32 -8.41 16.63
C PHE A 219 -8.33 -9.13 17.57
N ALA A 220 -7.56 -8.37 18.35
CA ALA A 220 -6.44 -8.89 19.13
C ALA A 220 -6.86 -9.91 20.20
N ASP A 221 -8.05 -9.75 20.78
CA ASP A 221 -8.54 -10.61 21.87
C ASP A 221 -9.22 -11.90 21.37
N LEU A 222 -9.46 -12.02 20.06
CA LEU A 222 -10.24 -13.12 19.46
C LEU A 222 -9.38 -14.21 18.82
N LEU A 223 -8.04 -14.08 18.86
CA LEU A 223 -7.15 -14.97 18.14
C LEU A 223 -6.88 -16.29 18.87
N PRO A 224 -7.22 -17.44 18.27
CA PRO A 224 -6.73 -18.73 18.74
C PRO A 224 -5.20 -18.81 18.56
N ILE A 225 -4.51 -19.33 19.57
CA ILE A 225 -3.03 -19.45 19.60
C ILE A 225 -2.48 -20.26 18.41
N SER A 226 -3.29 -21.12 17.77
CA SER A 226 -2.87 -22.02 16.69
C SER A 226 -3.01 -21.45 15.26
N LEU A 227 -3.63 -20.27 15.09
CA LEU A 227 -3.85 -19.68 13.77
C LEU A 227 -2.71 -18.71 13.42
N VAL A 228 -2.12 -18.87 12.24
CA VAL A 228 -1.26 -17.84 11.63
C VAL A 228 -2.15 -16.95 10.78
N VAL A 229 -2.57 -15.81 11.32
CA VAL A 229 -3.52 -14.93 10.64
C VAL A 229 -2.83 -13.79 9.92
N VAL A 230 -3.22 -13.60 8.66
CA VAL A 230 -2.87 -12.47 7.82
C VAL A 230 -4.12 -11.60 7.65
N VAL A 231 -4.05 -10.33 8.03
CA VAL A 231 -5.16 -9.40 7.87
C VAL A 231 -5.03 -8.72 6.52
N GLU A 232 -6.07 -8.81 5.71
CA GLU A 232 -6.16 -8.12 4.42
C GLU A 232 -6.81 -6.75 4.59
N ILE A 233 -6.10 -5.74 4.12
CA ILE A 233 -6.57 -4.36 4.08
C ILE A 233 -6.97 -4.05 2.64
N THR A 234 -8.25 -3.73 2.44
CA THR A 234 -8.79 -3.43 1.11
C THR A 234 -8.56 -1.98 0.70
N GLU A 235 -8.65 -1.70 -0.60
CA GLU A 235 -8.34 -0.38 -1.16
C GLU A 235 -9.39 0.70 -0.83
N ARG A 236 -10.64 0.29 -0.64
CA ARG A 236 -11.75 1.20 -0.35
C ARG A 236 -11.45 1.87 0.99
N ASP A 237 -11.32 3.19 0.95
CA ASP A 237 -11.10 4.06 2.10
C ASP A 237 -9.65 4.14 2.63
N LEU A 238 -8.64 3.62 1.91
CA LEU A 238 -7.21 3.70 2.33
C LEU A 238 -6.72 5.12 2.62
N LEU A 239 -7.22 6.09 1.85
CA LEU A 239 -6.85 7.50 1.96
C LEU A 239 -7.91 8.35 2.66
N ASP A 240 -9.11 7.82 2.89
CA ASP A 240 -10.21 8.59 3.50
C ASP A 240 -9.95 8.84 4.99
N ASP A 241 -9.37 7.86 5.69
CA ASP A 241 -8.82 8.02 7.04
C ASP A 241 -7.50 7.24 7.18
N LEU A 242 -6.48 7.72 6.47
CA LEU A 242 -5.14 7.14 6.49
C LEU A 242 -4.56 7.09 7.91
N GLY A 243 -4.87 8.08 8.75
CA GLY A 243 -4.39 8.11 10.13
C GLY A 243 -4.97 6.97 10.96
N MET A 244 -6.28 6.71 10.88
CA MET A 244 -6.92 5.57 11.52
C MET A 244 -6.33 4.26 11.01
N LEU A 245 -6.21 4.11 9.69
CA LEU A 245 -5.62 2.93 9.07
C LEU A 245 -4.25 2.61 9.65
N LEU A 246 -3.34 3.59 9.68
CA LEU A 246 -1.97 3.40 10.17
C LEU A 246 -1.93 3.07 11.67
N ARG A 247 -2.80 3.68 12.48
CA ARG A 247 -2.91 3.37 13.91
C ARG A 247 -3.40 1.92 14.12
N SER A 248 -4.39 1.50 13.33
CA SER A 248 -4.93 0.14 13.39
C SER A 248 -3.91 -0.91 12.92
N VAL A 249 -3.21 -0.66 11.81
CA VAL A 249 -2.09 -1.49 11.33
C VAL A 249 -1.03 -1.66 12.41
N SER A 250 -0.65 -0.58 13.10
CA SER A 250 0.32 -0.63 14.19
C SER A 250 -0.15 -1.53 15.34
N ARG A 251 -1.43 -1.49 15.70
CA ARG A 251 -2.01 -2.33 16.77
C ARG A 251 -2.01 -3.81 16.39
N LEU A 252 -2.44 -4.14 15.17
CA LEU A 252 -2.44 -5.52 14.68
C LEU A 252 -1.02 -6.12 14.69
N ARG A 253 -0.03 -5.35 14.26
CA ARG A 253 1.38 -5.76 14.29
C ARG A 253 1.89 -5.97 15.70
N ALA A 254 1.52 -5.10 16.64
CA ALA A 254 1.86 -5.28 18.05
C ALA A 254 1.25 -6.57 18.64
N SER A 255 0.15 -7.06 18.06
CA SER A 255 -0.46 -8.37 18.37
C SER A 255 0.17 -9.55 17.61
N GLY A 256 1.23 -9.34 16.83
CA GLY A 256 1.96 -10.37 16.09
C GLY A 256 1.38 -10.74 14.72
N LEU A 257 0.35 -10.04 14.26
CA LEU A 257 -0.31 -10.30 12.99
C LEU A 257 0.46 -9.76 11.80
N LYS A 258 0.27 -10.42 10.64
CA LYS A 258 0.79 -9.96 9.36
C LYS A 258 -0.24 -9.16 8.61
N ILE A 259 0.23 -8.24 7.78
CA ILE A 259 -0.61 -7.33 7.01
C ILE A 259 -0.48 -7.65 5.53
N ALA A 260 -1.57 -8.00 4.89
CA ALA A 260 -1.70 -8.04 3.44
C ALA A 260 -2.39 -6.76 2.95
N MET A 261 -1.92 -6.25 1.83
CA MET A 261 -2.61 -5.19 1.11
C MET A 261 -3.28 -5.78 -0.14
N ASP A 262 -4.60 -5.66 -0.20
CA ASP A 262 -5.43 -6.27 -1.22
C ASP A 262 -5.64 -5.36 -2.45
N ASP A 263 -6.03 -5.95 -3.58
CA ASP A 263 -6.37 -5.23 -4.82
C ASP A 263 -5.29 -4.25 -5.32
N VAL A 264 -4.00 -4.52 -5.05
CA VAL A 264 -2.92 -3.59 -5.44
C VAL A 264 -2.82 -3.49 -6.95
N GLY A 265 -2.88 -2.25 -7.43
CA GLY A 265 -2.84 -1.91 -8.85
C GLY A 265 -4.19 -1.69 -9.52
N SER A 266 -5.30 -1.88 -8.81
CA SER A 266 -6.64 -1.50 -9.28
C SER A 266 -6.81 0.03 -9.36
N ASN A 267 -6.28 0.79 -8.40
CA ASN A 267 -6.22 2.26 -8.43
C ASN A 267 -4.88 2.84 -7.91
N PRO A 268 -4.47 4.04 -8.37
CA PRO A 268 -3.25 4.71 -7.90
C PRO A 268 -3.07 4.85 -6.39
N ALA A 269 -4.16 4.94 -5.62
CA ALA A 269 -4.13 5.08 -4.17
C ALA A 269 -3.44 3.88 -3.50
N SER A 270 -3.64 2.66 -4.02
CA SER A 270 -2.97 1.46 -3.51
C SER A 270 -1.44 1.60 -3.48
N LEU A 271 -0.83 2.11 -4.56
CA LEU A 271 0.62 2.32 -4.62
C LEU A 271 1.12 3.46 -3.72
N ALA A 272 0.27 4.46 -3.49
CA ALA A 272 0.62 5.63 -2.69
C ALA A 272 0.82 5.27 -1.21
N VAL A 273 0.00 4.37 -0.68
CA VAL A 273 0.05 3.99 0.74
C VAL A 273 0.99 2.81 1.03
N LEU A 274 1.43 2.05 0.02
CA LEU A 274 2.41 0.95 0.18
C LEU A 274 3.58 1.30 1.11
N PRO A 275 4.34 2.40 0.89
CA PRO A 275 5.46 2.73 1.76
C PRO A 275 5.04 3.12 3.18
N LEU A 276 3.80 3.55 3.39
CA LEU A 276 3.28 3.98 4.70
C LEU A 276 2.75 2.78 5.49
N VAL A 277 1.89 1.96 4.89
CA VAL A 277 1.35 0.73 5.49
C VAL A 277 2.46 -0.30 5.71
N ARG A 278 3.41 -0.36 4.78
CA ARG A 278 4.50 -1.33 4.74
C ARG A 278 4.02 -2.79 4.81
N PRO A 279 3.06 -3.25 3.99
CA PRO A 279 2.50 -4.58 4.13
C PRO A 279 3.55 -5.69 4.01
N ASP A 280 3.29 -6.79 4.71
CA ASP A 280 4.04 -8.05 4.69
C ASP A 280 3.75 -8.84 3.40
N ILE A 281 2.52 -8.74 2.90
CA ILE A 281 2.04 -9.36 1.66
C ILE A 281 1.39 -8.31 0.75
N ILE A 282 1.67 -8.36 -0.55
CA ILE A 282 0.98 -7.59 -1.59
C ILE A 282 0.14 -8.56 -2.42
N LYS A 283 -1.18 -8.34 -2.51
CA LYS A 283 -2.06 -9.08 -3.43
C LYS A 283 -2.31 -8.22 -4.67
N LEU A 284 -1.88 -8.71 -5.82
CA LEU A 284 -2.01 -8.03 -7.11
C LEU A 284 -3.40 -8.28 -7.69
N ASP A 285 -4.11 -7.21 -8.00
CA ASP A 285 -5.44 -7.28 -8.60
C ASP A 285 -5.43 -8.09 -9.91
N MET A 286 -6.47 -8.90 -10.11
CA MET A 286 -6.59 -9.80 -11.25
C MET A 286 -6.60 -9.09 -12.60
N SER A 287 -7.01 -7.81 -12.63
CA SER A 287 -7.01 -7.03 -13.88
C SER A 287 -5.59 -6.89 -14.46
N LEU A 288 -4.55 -6.99 -13.62
CA LEU A 288 -3.15 -6.99 -14.05
C LEU A 288 -2.73 -8.25 -14.78
N LEU A 289 -3.44 -9.36 -14.58
CA LEU A 289 -3.21 -10.63 -15.29
C LEU A 289 -4.16 -10.79 -16.48
N GLN A 290 -5.41 -10.39 -16.31
CA GLN A 290 -6.48 -10.63 -17.29
C GLN A 290 -6.48 -9.63 -18.45
N ASN A 291 -5.94 -8.42 -18.24
CA ASN A 291 -5.83 -7.41 -19.29
C ASN A 291 -4.49 -7.45 -20.01
N GLN A 292 -4.45 -6.86 -21.21
CA GLN A 292 -3.20 -6.66 -21.93
C GLN A 292 -2.27 -5.72 -21.13
N PRO A 293 -0.97 -6.06 -21.01
CA PRO A 293 0.00 -5.21 -20.33
C PRO A 293 0.00 -3.78 -20.87
N SER A 294 0.03 -2.82 -19.96
CA SER A 294 0.00 -1.39 -20.26
C SER A 294 1.09 -0.63 -19.51
N ARG A 295 1.20 0.69 -19.75
CA ARG A 295 2.05 1.56 -18.92
C ARG A 295 1.63 1.57 -17.44
N HIS A 296 0.37 1.29 -17.15
CA HIS A 296 -0.11 1.14 -15.78
C HIS A 296 0.48 -0.11 -15.13
N THR A 297 0.38 -1.26 -15.82
CA THR A 297 0.99 -2.53 -15.41
C THR A 297 2.49 -2.39 -15.17
N ALA A 298 3.21 -1.71 -16.08
CA ALA A 298 4.65 -1.49 -15.92
C ALA A 298 5.01 -0.64 -14.70
N ARG A 299 4.19 0.36 -14.35
CA ARG A 299 4.40 1.18 -13.14
C ARG A 299 4.16 0.39 -11.85
N ILE A 300 3.15 -0.49 -11.86
CA ILE A 300 2.90 -1.38 -10.72
C ILE A 300 4.05 -2.37 -10.57
N MET A 301 4.51 -2.97 -11.67
CA MET A 301 5.68 -3.85 -11.66
C MET A 301 6.91 -3.14 -11.07
N ASP A 302 7.20 -1.91 -11.49
CA ASP A 302 8.32 -1.11 -10.98
C ASP A 302 8.18 -0.80 -9.48
N ALA A 303 7.00 -0.36 -9.04
CA ALA A 303 6.73 -0.05 -7.64
C ALA A 303 6.77 -1.30 -6.73
N VAL A 304 6.20 -2.42 -7.18
CA VAL A 304 6.19 -3.70 -6.44
C VAL A 304 7.60 -4.28 -6.37
N SER A 305 8.37 -4.27 -7.47
CA SER A 305 9.76 -4.71 -7.48
C SER A 305 10.61 -3.88 -6.53
N THR A 306 10.49 -2.55 -6.58
CA THR A 306 11.18 -1.62 -5.66
C THR A 306 10.84 -1.94 -4.20
N TYR A 307 9.55 -2.18 -3.92
CA TYR A 307 9.07 -2.50 -2.58
C TYR A 307 9.57 -3.87 -2.08
N GLN A 308 9.60 -4.89 -2.95
CA GLN A 308 10.15 -6.21 -2.62
C GLN A 308 11.66 -6.16 -2.33
N GLU A 309 12.43 -5.38 -3.08
CA GLU A 309 13.86 -5.19 -2.83
C GLU A 309 14.11 -4.52 -1.47
N GLU A 310 13.26 -3.58 -1.07
CA GLU A 310 13.39 -2.82 0.17
C GLU A 310 12.91 -3.61 1.41
N PHE A 311 11.74 -4.24 1.32
CA PHE A 311 11.06 -4.82 2.49
C PHE A 311 10.91 -6.34 2.45
N GLY A 312 11.25 -6.99 1.33
CA GLY A 312 11.16 -8.45 1.20
C GLY A 312 9.72 -8.99 1.22
N ALA A 313 8.76 -8.19 0.75
CA ALA A 313 7.35 -8.54 0.77
C ALA A 313 7.02 -9.74 -0.13
N VAL A 314 6.11 -10.58 0.33
CA VAL A 314 5.56 -11.68 -0.48
C VAL A 314 4.52 -11.11 -1.42
N VAL A 315 4.55 -11.52 -2.68
CA VAL A 315 3.57 -11.07 -3.68
C VAL A 315 2.68 -12.24 -4.08
N VAL A 316 1.37 -12.06 -3.92
CA VAL A 316 0.31 -12.97 -4.33
C VAL A 316 -0.35 -12.40 -5.58
N ALA A 317 -0.54 -13.21 -6.61
CA ALA A 317 -1.29 -12.80 -7.81
C ALA A 317 -2.71 -13.38 -7.80
N GLU A 318 -3.72 -12.52 -7.97
CA GLU A 318 -5.12 -12.94 -7.93
C GLU A 318 -5.74 -13.21 -9.30
N GLY A 319 -6.84 -13.96 -9.31
CA GLY A 319 -7.58 -14.28 -10.54
C GLY A 319 -6.76 -15.10 -11.54
N VAL A 320 -5.90 -15.99 -11.05
CA VAL A 320 -5.15 -16.94 -11.88
C VAL A 320 -6.10 -18.03 -12.39
N GLU A 321 -6.37 -18.02 -13.70
CA GLU A 321 -7.29 -18.95 -14.36
C GLU A 321 -6.61 -19.79 -15.45
N THR A 322 -5.43 -19.38 -15.91
CA THR A 322 -4.71 -20.03 -17.00
C THR A 322 -3.20 -20.07 -16.73
N GLU A 323 -2.49 -20.99 -17.38
CA GLU A 323 -1.02 -21.05 -17.33
C GLU A 323 -0.35 -19.76 -17.85
N GLN A 324 -1.04 -19.03 -18.75
CA GLN A 324 -0.58 -17.72 -19.20
C GLN A 324 -0.64 -16.69 -18.06
N HIS A 325 -1.68 -16.72 -17.21
CA HIS A 325 -1.74 -15.85 -16.03
C HIS A 325 -0.61 -16.15 -15.06
N ILE A 326 -0.21 -17.42 -14.88
CA ILE A 326 0.97 -17.78 -14.06
C ILE A 326 2.24 -17.12 -14.60
N SER A 327 2.47 -17.22 -15.92
CA SER A 327 3.65 -16.62 -16.55
C SER A 327 3.70 -15.09 -16.33
N GLN A 328 2.54 -14.43 -16.39
CA GLN A 328 2.41 -13.00 -16.13
C GLN A 328 2.58 -12.65 -14.65
N ALA A 329 2.03 -13.45 -13.75
CA ALA A 329 2.19 -13.30 -12.30
C ALA A 329 3.66 -13.36 -11.88
N LEU A 330 4.40 -14.37 -12.36
CA LEU A 330 5.84 -14.52 -12.11
C LEU A 330 6.63 -13.31 -12.65
N ALA A 331 6.25 -12.79 -13.82
CA ALA A 331 6.88 -11.60 -14.40
C ALA A 331 6.62 -10.32 -13.58
N LEU A 332 5.52 -10.27 -12.83
CA LEU A 332 5.18 -9.18 -11.91
C LEU A 332 5.81 -9.33 -10.52
N GLY A 333 6.63 -10.36 -10.30
CA GLY A 333 7.30 -10.62 -9.01
C GLY A 333 6.50 -11.48 -8.03
N ALA A 334 5.34 -12.02 -8.45
CA ALA A 334 4.54 -12.92 -7.63
C ALA A 334 5.25 -14.26 -7.40
N THR A 335 5.23 -14.74 -6.17
CA THR A 335 5.67 -16.09 -5.78
C THR A 335 4.48 -16.98 -5.43
N LEU A 336 3.39 -16.37 -4.99
CA LEU A 336 2.14 -17.03 -4.64
C LEU A 336 1.03 -16.65 -5.63
N GLY A 337 0.01 -17.49 -5.73
CA GLY A 337 -1.13 -17.27 -6.61
C GLY A 337 -2.43 -17.76 -6.04
N GLN A 338 -3.51 -17.09 -6.44
CA GLN A 338 -4.88 -17.42 -6.07
C GLN A 338 -5.79 -17.32 -7.29
N GLY A 339 -6.67 -18.28 -7.48
CA GLY A 339 -7.63 -18.26 -8.58
C GLY A 339 -8.23 -19.61 -8.92
N TYR A 340 -9.16 -19.61 -9.87
CA TYR A 340 -9.95 -20.79 -10.23
C TYR A 340 -9.12 -21.92 -10.86
N LEU A 341 -7.90 -21.64 -11.33
CA LEU A 341 -6.97 -22.67 -11.76
C LEU A 341 -6.57 -23.61 -10.61
N PHE A 342 -6.51 -23.10 -9.38
CA PHE A 342 -6.05 -23.84 -8.21
C PHE A 342 -7.20 -24.30 -7.31
N GLY A 343 -8.29 -23.54 -7.28
CA GLY A 343 -9.48 -23.90 -6.52
C GLY A 343 -10.49 -22.77 -6.49
N ARG A 344 -11.77 -23.14 -6.53
CA ARG A 344 -12.87 -22.21 -6.24
C ARG A 344 -13.07 -22.12 -4.72
N PRO A 345 -13.64 -21.02 -4.22
CA PRO A 345 -14.10 -20.95 -2.83
C PRO A 345 -15.00 -22.15 -2.49
N SER A 346 -14.72 -22.84 -1.39
CA SER A 346 -15.51 -24.00 -0.94
C SER A 346 -15.43 -24.23 0.58
N ASP A 347 -16.35 -25.02 1.13
CA ASP A 347 -16.41 -25.31 2.57
C ASP A 347 -15.24 -26.19 3.07
N LEU A 348 -14.55 -26.88 2.16
CA LEU A 348 -13.47 -27.80 2.50
C LEU A 348 -12.12 -27.12 2.25
N ALA A 349 -11.28 -27.08 3.28
CA ALA A 349 -9.84 -26.88 3.09
C ALA A 349 -9.25 -28.25 2.68
N PRO A 350 -8.77 -28.46 1.43
CA PRO A 350 -8.10 -29.69 1.04
C PRO A 350 -6.82 -29.94 1.87
N GLU A 351 -6.34 -31.18 1.92
CA GLU A 351 -5.06 -31.51 2.57
C GLU A 351 -3.90 -30.73 1.95
N ALA A 352 -3.12 -30.06 2.80
CA ALA A 352 -2.00 -29.22 2.41
C ALA A 352 -0.64 -29.82 2.80
N SER A 353 0.43 -29.39 2.11
CA SER A 353 1.85 -29.53 2.46
C SER A 353 2.64 -28.65 1.48
N PRO A 354 3.33 -27.55 1.89
CA PRO A 354 4.55 -27.51 2.72
C PRO A 354 4.52 -26.23 3.63
N PRO A 355 5.60 -25.48 4.00
CA PRO A 355 5.47 -24.43 5.00
C PRO A 355 4.60 -23.28 4.47
N GLY A 356 3.71 -22.72 5.29
CA GLY A 356 2.91 -21.57 4.89
C GLY A 356 3.73 -20.30 4.76
N VAL A 357 3.04 -19.17 4.59
CA VAL A 357 3.63 -17.93 4.07
C VAL A 357 4.78 -17.47 4.96
N GLN A 358 6.00 -17.55 4.42
CA GLN A 358 7.21 -17.09 5.10
C GLN A 358 7.38 -15.59 4.83
N VAL A 359 7.19 -14.78 5.87
CA VAL A 359 7.38 -13.33 5.81
C VAL A 359 8.54 -12.93 6.71
N ARG A 360 9.43 -12.07 6.22
CA ARG A 360 10.43 -11.36 7.03
C ARG A 360 9.76 -10.13 7.64
N SER A 361 9.35 -10.18 8.91
CA SER A 361 8.81 -8.99 9.57
C SER A 361 9.90 -8.29 10.37
N ASP A 362 10.59 -7.35 9.72
CA ASP A 362 11.57 -6.45 10.34
C ASP A 362 11.03 -5.00 10.44
N VAL A 363 9.72 -4.82 10.62
CA VAL A 363 9.13 -3.47 10.71
C VAL A 363 9.37 -2.88 12.11
N ALA A 364 10.35 -1.99 12.22
CA ALA A 364 10.54 -1.19 13.43
C ALA A 364 9.34 -0.25 13.67
N GLU A 365 8.74 -0.32 14.86
CA GLU A 365 7.66 0.58 15.27
C GLU A 365 8.12 2.05 15.31
N THR A 366 7.36 2.93 14.66
CA THR A 366 7.52 4.38 14.78
C THR A 366 6.94 4.87 16.11
N ARG A 367 7.77 5.50 16.95
CA ARG A 367 7.36 6.04 18.25
C ARG A 367 6.40 7.23 18.09
N PRO A 368 5.29 7.33 18.87
CA PRO A 368 4.22 8.30 18.66
C PRO A 368 4.58 9.80 18.80
N ALA A 369 5.71 10.15 19.43
CA ALA A 369 6.08 11.54 19.72
C ALA A 369 7.16 12.12 18.79
N ALA A 370 7.51 11.42 17.72
CA ALA A 370 8.57 11.86 16.82
C ALA A 370 8.05 12.88 15.78
N THR A 371 8.97 13.72 15.32
CA THR A 371 8.78 14.70 14.25
C THR A 371 9.70 14.36 13.07
N PRO A 372 9.41 14.81 11.84
CA PRO A 372 10.29 14.60 10.71
C PRO A 372 11.74 15.03 10.97
N PHE A 373 11.97 16.17 11.63
CA PHE A 373 13.31 16.64 11.95
C PHE A 373 14.00 15.73 12.98
N SER A 374 13.33 15.39 14.08
CA SER A 374 13.91 14.55 15.13
C SER A 374 14.19 13.11 14.67
N ILE A 375 13.43 12.60 13.70
CA ILE A 375 13.70 11.32 13.03
C ILE A 375 14.94 11.45 12.16
N ALA A 376 14.98 12.45 11.27
CA ALA A 376 16.10 12.61 10.35
C ALA A 376 17.43 12.87 11.08
N ALA A 377 17.39 13.63 12.18
CA ALA A 377 18.56 13.97 12.99
C ALA A 377 19.20 12.77 13.71
N GLN A 378 18.49 11.64 13.84
CA GLN A 378 19.08 10.40 14.35
C GLN A 378 20.08 9.76 13.37
N PHE A 379 19.94 10.05 12.08
CA PHE A 379 20.70 9.39 11.00
C PHE A 379 21.57 10.35 10.19
N ARG A 380 21.33 11.65 10.30
CA ARG A 380 21.99 12.70 9.52
C ARG A 380 22.30 13.90 10.41
N THR A 381 23.46 14.51 10.21
CA THR A 381 23.84 15.74 10.90
C THR A 381 23.13 16.95 10.24
N PRO A 382 22.34 17.75 11.00
CA PRO A 382 21.74 18.96 10.47
C PRO A 382 22.79 19.96 9.96
N THR A 383 22.47 20.68 8.89
CA THR A 383 23.29 21.79 8.36
C THR A 383 22.51 23.10 8.49
N THR A 384 23.16 24.25 8.45
CA THR A 384 22.48 25.56 8.53
C THR A 384 22.26 26.19 7.15
N SER A 385 21.11 26.81 6.93
CA SER A 385 20.79 27.56 5.71
C SER A 385 19.88 28.75 6.01
N THR A 386 19.65 29.59 4.99
CA THR A 386 18.73 30.73 5.05
C THR A 386 17.34 30.34 4.50
N ARG A 387 16.29 31.01 4.99
CA ARG A 387 14.91 30.79 4.52
C ARG A 387 14.77 30.84 2.98
N PRO A 388 15.35 31.83 2.25
CA PRO A 388 15.19 31.90 0.79
C PRO A 388 15.67 30.65 0.05
N LEU A 389 16.79 30.05 0.45
CA LEU A 389 17.29 28.83 -0.19
C LEU A 389 16.41 27.61 0.14
N LEU A 390 15.94 27.52 1.38
CA LEU A 390 15.02 26.45 1.77
C LEU A 390 13.68 26.53 1.03
N VAL A 391 13.17 27.74 0.77
CA VAL A 391 11.93 27.94 -0.03
C VAL A 391 12.14 27.46 -1.46
N GLN A 392 13.25 27.81 -2.10
CA GLN A 392 13.54 27.29 -3.44
C GLN A 392 13.71 25.77 -3.45
N THR A 393 14.24 25.20 -2.37
CA THR A 393 14.37 23.75 -2.22
C THR A 393 13.00 23.08 -2.07
N SER A 394 12.08 23.63 -1.27
CA SER A 394 10.73 23.09 -1.16
C SER A 394 9.96 23.18 -2.49
N MET A 395 10.08 24.31 -3.19
CA MET A 395 9.46 24.49 -4.52
C MET A 395 9.99 23.48 -5.55
N LEU A 396 11.27 23.11 -5.48
CA LEU A 396 11.83 22.05 -6.32
C LEU A 396 11.20 20.68 -6.02
N LEU A 397 10.96 20.37 -4.75
CA LEU A 397 10.28 19.13 -4.36
C LEU A 397 8.81 19.11 -4.80
N GLU A 398 8.11 20.23 -4.69
CA GLU A 398 6.75 20.36 -5.21
C GLU A 398 6.69 20.17 -6.74
N ALA A 399 7.63 20.77 -7.48
CA ALA A 399 7.73 20.56 -8.92
C ALA A 399 7.96 19.07 -9.27
N ARG A 400 8.79 18.36 -8.49
CA ARG A 400 8.98 16.91 -8.64
C ARG A 400 7.69 16.14 -8.39
N ALA A 401 6.89 16.52 -7.39
CA ALA A 401 5.59 15.90 -7.14
C ALA A 401 4.61 16.12 -8.30
N LEU A 402 4.58 17.32 -8.89
CA LEU A 402 3.72 17.65 -10.04
C LEU A 402 4.08 16.93 -11.34
N ASP A 403 5.38 16.65 -11.53
CA ASP A 403 5.92 15.89 -12.66
C ASP A 403 5.87 14.37 -12.42
N GLY A 404 5.56 13.96 -11.19
CA GLY A 404 5.43 12.58 -10.76
C GLY A 404 4.20 11.86 -11.33
N ASP A 405 4.07 10.59 -10.99
CA ASP A 405 2.85 9.83 -11.26
C ASP A 405 1.74 10.12 -10.23
N SER A 406 0.56 9.59 -10.49
CA SER A 406 -0.62 9.81 -9.65
C SER A 406 -0.54 9.18 -8.26
N SER A 407 0.46 8.34 -7.95
CA SER A 407 0.67 7.71 -6.64
C SER A 407 1.45 8.57 -5.64
N MET A 408 1.83 9.80 -6.04
CA MET A 408 2.55 10.71 -5.15
C MET A 408 1.74 11.04 -3.89
N VAL A 409 2.44 11.06 -2.76
CA VAL A 409 1.98 11.55 -1.46
C VAL A 409 2.84 12.76 -1.10
N VAL A 410 2.18 13.87 -0.76
CA VAL A 410 2.83 15.11 -0.36
C VAL A 410 2.37 15.48 1.04
N LEU A 411 3.32 15.59 1.99
CA LEU A 411 3.02 15.97 3.37
C LEU A 411 3.85 17.18 3.76
N SER A 412 3.21 18.24 4.22
CA SER A 412 3.87 19.51 4.51
C SER A 412 3.45 20.08 5.85
N THR A 413 4.40 20.65 6.58
CA THR A 413 4.13 21.40 7.82
C THR A 413 4.45 22.87 7.62
N PHE A 414 3.56 23.75 8.04
CA PHE A 414 3.78 25.19 8.09
C PHE A 414 3.66 25.68 9.52
N ARG A 415 4.53 26.63 9.86
CA ARG A 415 4.61 27.16 11.22
C ARG A 415 3.48 28.14 11.51
N ASP A 416 3.18 29.00 10.55
CA ASP A 416 2.19 30.05 10.65
C ASP A 416 1.13 29.85 9.58
N ASP A 417 -0.14 30.04 9.93
CA ASP A 417 -1.25 30.07 8.99
C ASP A 417 -1.16 31.24 8.00
N GLU A 418 -0.50 32.34 8.40
CA GLU A 418 -0.13 33.44 7.50
C GLU A 418 0.80 32.99 6.35
N ASP A 419 1.58 31.91 6.52
CA ASP A 419 2.37 31.33 5.44
C ASP A 419 1.48 30.57 4.42
N PHE A 420 0.20 30.30 4.75
CA PHE A 420 -0.78 29.64 3.89
C PHE A 420 -1.77 30.61 3.23
N ASP A 421 -1.18 31.54 2.48
CA ASP A 421 -1.89 32.52 1.65
C ASP A 421 -2.62 31.90 0.44
N ASP A 422 -3.33 32.75 -0.32
CA ASP A 422 -4.09 32.33 -1.49
C ASP A 422 -3.22 31.70 -2.59
N ASP A 423 -1.96 32.13 -2.72
CA ASP A 423 -1.01 31.60 -3.71
C ASP A 423 -0.54 30.19 -3.33
N LEU A 424 -0.22 29.97 -2.05
CA LEU A 424 0.11 28.65 -1.52
C LEU A 424 -1.09 27.70 -1.63
N ARG A 425 -2.31 28.21 -1.36
CA ARG A 425 -3.56 27.46 -1.52
C ARG A 425 -3.76 26.98 -2.96
N ALA A 426 -3.55 27.87 -3.95
CA ALA A 426 -3.67 27.53 -5.37
C ALA A 426 -2.64 26.47 -5.80
N ARG A 427 -1.41 26.56 -5.29
CA ARG A 427 -0.36 25.56 -5.52
C ARG A 427 -0.71 24.20 -4.94
N TYR A 428 -1.15 24.14 -3.68
CA TYR A 428 -1.50 22.88 -3.02
C TYR A 428 -2.76 22.24 -3.62
N THR A 429 -3.71 23.05 -4.08
CA THR A 429 -4.83 22.60 -4.91
C THR A 429 -4.33 21.93 -6.21
N THR A 430 -3.35 22.53 -6.86
CA THR A 430 -2.75 21.97 -8.08
C THR A 430 -2.03 20.66 -7.78
N LEU A 431 -1.27 20.57 -6.68
CA LEU A 431 -0.63 19.34 -6.22
C LEU A 431 -1.66 18.23 -5.98
N ALA A 432 -2.76 18.54 -5.30
CA ALA A 432 -3.82 17.59 -4.97
C ALA A 432 -4.54 17.04 -6.22
N SER A 433 -4.61 17.83 -7.29
CA SER A 433 -5.17 17.38 -8.57
C SER A 433 -4.29 16.34 -9.30
N ARG A 434 -3.01 16.20 -8.92
CA ARG A 434 -2.04 15.30 -9.57
C ARG A 434 -1.51 14.20 -8.66
N SER A 435 -1.68 14.35 -7.35
CA SER A 435 -1.20 13.41 -6.34
C SER A 435 -2.34 12.52 -5.85
N SER A 436 -2.00 11.43 -5.18
CA SER A 436 -2.98 10.60 -4.48
C SER A 436 -3.41 11.24 -3.17
N LEU A 437 -2.46 11.82 -2.43
CA LEU A 437 -2.71 12.51 -1.18
C LEU A 437 -1.83 13.76 -1.08
N VAL A 438 -2.43 14.87 -0.66
CA VAL A 438 -1.72 16.05 -0.20
C VAL A 438 -2.25 16.40 1.18
N ALA A 439 -1.37 16.45 2.18
CA ALA A 439 -1.75 16.89 3.51
C ALA A 439 -0.89 18.05 3.98
N VAL A 440 -1.56 19.00 4.63
CA VAL A 440 -0.98 20.22 5.16
C VAL A 440 -1.27 20.32 6.64
N PHE A 441 -0.21 20.45 7.44
CA PHE A 441 -0.28 20.58 8.88
C PHE A 441 0.06 22.02 9.27
N LEU A 442 -0.88 22.70 9.95
CA LEU A 442 -0.80 24.11 10.29
C LEU A 442 -0.96 24.34 11.80
N GLN A 443 -0.43 25.46 12.30
CA GLN A 443 -0.82 25.96 13.62
C GLN A 443 -2.13 26.74 13.49
N ASP A 444 -3.22 26.26 14.11
CA ASP A 444 -4.48 27.00 14.15
C ASP A 444 -4.43 28.11 15.20
N ARG A 445 -4.07 29.33 14.79
CA ARG A 445 -3.94 30.48 15.70
C ARG A 445 -5.25 31.21 15.96
N PHE A 446 -6.19 31.14 15.02
CA PHE A 446 -7.42 31.93 15.06
C PHE A 446 -8.70 31.09 15.17
N GLY A 447 -8.60 29.76 15.26
CA GLY A 447 -9.76 28.87 15.36
C GLY A 447 -10.50 28.67 14.04
N THR A 448 -9.86 29.04 12.92
CA THR A 448 -10.41 28.95 11.57
C THR A 448 -9.33 28.46 10.63
N LEU A 449 -9.18 27.14 10.54
CA LEU A 449 -8.45 26.55 9.43
C LEU A 449 -9.06 27.04 8.09
N PRO A 450 -8.25 27.36 7.08
CA PRO A 450 -8.78 27.74 5.79
C PRO A 450 -9.66 26.61 5.25
N ALA A 451 -10.93 26.91 4.97
CA ALA A 451 -11.84 25.96 4.35
C ALA A 451 -11.29 25.60 2.96
N MET A 452 -10.96 24.33 2.76
CA MET A 452 -10.57 23.78 1.48
C MET A 452 -11.76 23.03 0.88
N ASP A 453 -12.86 23.76 0.65
CA ASP A 453 -14.10 23.15 0.17
C ASP A 453 -13.90 22.58 -1.25
N GLY A 454 -14.20 21.28 -1.41
CA GLY A 454 -14.36 20.64 -2.72
C GLY A 454 -13.13 19.99 -3.34
N ILE A 455 -12.07 19.67 -2.57
CA ILE A 455 -10.91 18.91 -3.05
C ILE A 455 -10.72 17.66 -2.19
N ASP A 456 -11.25 16.53 -2.63
CA ASP A 456 -11.27 15.26 -1.89
C ASP A 456 -9.87 14.73 -1.50
N ARG A 457 -8.79 15.24 -2.11
CA ARG A 457 -7.39 14.76 -1.92
C ARG A 457 -6.47 15.72 -1.18
N LEU A 458 -7.01 16.84 -0.71
CA LEU A 458 -6.26 17.83 0.06
C LEU A 458 -6.77 17.90 1.49
N GLU A 459 -5.96 17.40 2.41
CA GLU A 459 -6.24 17.45 3.83
C GLU A 459 -5.53 18.60 4.51
N VAL A 460 -6.24 19.33 5.37
CA VAL A 460 -5.65 20.38 6.21
C VAL A 460 -5.93 20.04 7.65
N ARG A 461 -4.88 19.85 8.45
CA ARG A 461 -4.96 19.49 9.87
C ARG A 461 -4.28 20.53 10.73
N ALA A 462 -4.93 20.90 11.83
CA ALA A 462 -4.28 21.65 12.90
C ALA A 462 -3.50 20.69 13.81
N PHE A 463 -2.30 21.07 14.24
CA PHE A 463 -1.66 20.42 15.39
C PHE A 463 -1.89 21.21 16.68
N ALA A 464 -1.90 20.51 17.81
CA ALA A 464 -2.08 21.12 19.12
C ALA A 464 -0.95 22.11 19.44
N ALA A 465 -1.23 23.14 20.25
CA ALA A 465 -0.24 24.15 20.64
C ALA A 465 1.01 23.57 21.35
N SER A 466 0.87 22.39 21.94
CA SER A 466 1.93 21.62 22.60
C SER A 466 2.69 20.67 21.66
N ASP A 467 2.25 20.46 20.42
CA ASP A 467 2.88 19.53 19.49
C ASP A 467 4.27 20.07 19.06
N PRO A 468 5.34 19.25 19.14
CA PRO A 468 6.67 19.66 18.68
C PRO A 468 6.73 20.07 17.20
N LEU A 469 5.78 19.64 16.36
CA LEU A 469 5.67 20.06 14.96
C LEU A 469 5.61 21.58 14.79
N ARG A 470 5.14 22.32 15.80
CA ARG A 470 5.10 23.80 15.77
C ARG A 470 6.47 24.45 15.52
N ALA A 471 7.57 23.77 15.85
CA ALA A 471 8.91 24.30 15.67
C ALA A 471 9.49 24.01 14.27
N GLU A 472 8.80 23.20 13.47
CA GLU A 472 9.36 22.56 12.28
C GLU A 472 8.61 22.94 11.00
N TRP A 473 9.40 23.15 9.95
CA TRP A 473 8.94 23.22 8.57
C TRP A 473 9.43 21.98 7.84
N SER A 474 8.50 21.16 7.37
CA SER A 474 8.78 19.95 6.62
C SER A 474 8.03 19.92 5.29
N MET A 475 8.66 19.37 4.27
CA MET A 475 8.11 19.07 2.95
C MET A 475 8.56 17.67 2.58
N ILE A 476 7.61 16.75 2.49
CA ILE A 476 7.83 15.34 2.18
C ILE A 476 7.13 15.02 0.86
N VAL A 477 7.85 14.36 -0.04
CA VAL A 477 7.31 13.79 -1.29
C VAL A 477 7.70 12.33 -1.34
N LEU A 478 6.69 11.46 -1.44
CA LEU A 478 6.86 10.01 -1.36
C LEU A 478 5.96 9.32 -2.39
N SER A 479 6.48 8.30 -3.07
CA SER A 479 5.71 7.35 -3.89
C SER A 479 6.35 5.96 -3.80
N GLY A 480 5.87 4.99 -4.58
CA GLY A 480 6.52 3.68 -4.71
C GLY A 480 7.98 3.74 -5.16
N THR A 481 8.37 4.77 -5.93
CA THR A 481 9.68 4.84 -6.61
C THR A 481 10.45 6.13 -6.34
N TYR A 482 9.86 7.09 -5.64
CA TYR A 482 10.51 8.34 -5.29
C TYR A 482 10.37 8.64 -3.80
N SER A 483 11.41 9.22 -3.20
CA SER A 483 11.42 9.68 -1.82
C SER A 483 12.32 10.90 -1.66
N ALA A 484 11.76 11.98 -1.10
CA ALA A 484 12.51 13.14 -0.68
C ALA A 484 11.85 13.82 0.52
N MET A 485 12.65 14.29 1.46
CA MET A 485 12.21 15.08 2.60
C MET A 485 13.16 16.24 2.82
N LEU A 486 12.59 17.44 2.85
CA LEU A 486 13.20 18.61 3.46
C LEU A 486 12.55 18.81 4.83
N THR A 487 13.34 18.91 5.89
CA THR A 487 12.84 19.27 7.22
C THR A 487 13.78 20.27 7.88
N ALA A 488 13.24 21.29 8.52
CA ALA A 488 13.99 22.40 9.06
C ALA A 488 13.37 22.96 10.34
N ARG A 489 14.21 23.50 11.22
CA ARG A 489 13.80 24.26 12.41
C ARG A 489 14.57 25.57 12.48
N GLU A 490 13.93 26.62 12.95
CA GLU A 490 14.60 27.90 13.11
C GLU A 490 15.54 27.88 14.32
N VAL A 491 16.71 28.49 14.16
CA VAL A 491 17.69 28.70 15.22
C VAL A 491 17.50 30.11 15.74
N SER A 492 17.02 30.25 16.98
CA SER A 492 16.89 31.55 17.63
C SER A 492 18.27 32.21 17.76
N ARG A 493 18.47 33.37 17.13
CA ARG A 493 19.65 34.22 17.30
C ARG A 493 19.23 35.63 17.75
N PRO A 494 19.91 36.24 18.73
CA PRO A 494 19.56 37.57 19.22
C PRO A 494 19.62 38.68 18.15
N ASP A 495 20.58 38.63 17.20
CA ASP A 495 20.91 39.77 16.32
C ASP A 495 21.21 39.38 14.86
N GLY A 496 20.46 38.48 14.23
CA GLY A 496 20.71 38.09 12.83
C GLY A 496 19.48 37.55 12.09
N PRO A 497 19.53 37.44 10.74
CA PRO A 497 18.44 36.86 9.97
C PRO A 497 18.16 35.43 10.42
N GLY A 498 16.89 35.02 10.39
CA GLY A 498 16.44 33.68 10.78
C GLY A 498 17.21 32.61 10.01
N LEU A 499 18.15 31.95 10.71
CA LEU A 499 18.87 30.80 10.21
C LEU A 499 18.10 29.55 10.59
N PHE A 500 18.19 28.55 9.73
CA PHE A 500 17.49 27.29 9.91
C PHE A 500 18.51 26.17 9.95
N GLU A 501 18.42 25.32 10.96
CA GLU A 501 18.97 23.97 10.86
C GLU A 501 18.04 23.16 9.98
N TYR A 502 18.58 22.46 8.99
CA TYR A 502 17.81 21.66 8.06
C TYR A 502 18.50 20.34 7.73
N ILE A 503 17.69 19.39 7.29
CA ILE A 503 18.11 18.14 6.68
C ILE A 503 17.33 18.00 5.37
N LEU A 504 18.04 17.80 4.27
CA LEU A 504 17.49 17.35 2.99
C LEU A 504 17.97 15.92 2.76
N THR A 505 17.06 14.97 2.63
CA THR A 505 17.39 13.56 2.42
C THR A 505 16.50 12.96 1.34
N HIS A 506 17.07 12.03 0.58
CA HIS A 506 16.33 11.17 -0.36
C HIS A 506 16.34 9.70 0.10
N ASP A 507 16.95 9.43 1.26
CA ASP A 507 16.99 8.12 1.89
C ASP A 507 15.56 7.67 2.24
N ARG A 508 15.12 6.60 1.59
CA ARG A 508 13.73 6.17 1.59
C ARG A 508 13.25 5.71 2.96
N GLU A 509 14.11 5.08 3.74
CA GLU A 509 13.76 4.65 5.10
C GLU A 509 13.52 5.87 6.01
N ILE A 510 14.42 6.85 5.96
CA ILE A 510 14.30 8.08 6.77
C ILE A 510 13.08 8.89 6.31
N VAL A 511 12.89 9.06 5.00
CA VAL A 511 11.74 9.80 4.43
C VAL A 511 10.43 9.15 4.83
N THR A 512 10.31 7.82 4.68
CA THR A 512 9.09 7.08 5.03
C THR A 512 8.78 7.19 6.52
N ARG A 513 9.78 7.13 7.40
CA ARG A 513 9.58 7.34 8.85
C ARG A 513 9.11 8.77 9.16
N GLY A 514 9.68 9.78 8.48
CA GLY A 514 9.21 11.16 8.58
C GLY A 514 7.77 11.32 8.08
N ALA A 515 7.42 10.63 6.99
CA ALA A 515 6.08 10.63 6.43
C ALA A 515 5.07 9.99 7.39
N LEU A 516 5.40 8.83 7.96
CA LEU A 516 4.60 8.13 8.96
C LEU A 516 4.32 9.00 10.20
N ALA A 517 5.31 9.78 10.65
CA ALA A 517 5.12 10.72 11.75
C ALA A 517 4.01 11.73 11.43
N LEU A 518 3.93 12.24 10.21
CA LEU A 518 2.85 13.14 9.82
C LEU A 518 1.54 12.40 9.53
N ALA A 519 1.57 11.32 8.77
CA ALA A 519 0.38 10.60 8.30
C ALA A 519 -0.48 10.01 9.44
N VAL A 520 0.14 9.56 10.54
CA VAL A 520 -0.59 9.07 11.74
C VAL A 520 -1.41 10.17 12.43
N ARG A 521 -1.15 11.45 12.14
CA ARG A 521 -1.87 12.61 12.69
C ARG A 521 -3.04 13.08 11.82
N LEU A 522 -3.27 12.44 10.66
CA LEU A 522 -4.49 12.62 9.89
C LEU A 522 -5.69 12.04 10.65
#